data_AF-A0ABD5CSU0-F1
#
_entry.id   AF-A0ABD5CSU0-F1
#
_cell.length_a   1.000
_cell.length_b   1.000
_cell.length_c   1.000
_cell.angle_alpha   90.00
_cell.angle_beta   90.00
_cell.angle_gamma   90.00
#
_symmetry.space_group_name_H-M   'P 1'
#
loop_
_entity.id
_entity.type
_entity.pdbx_description
1 polymer ?
#
loop_
_entity_poly.entity_id
_entity_poly.type
_entity_poly.pdbx_seq_one_letter_code
_entity_poly.pdbx_strand_id
1 'polypeptide(L)'
;MQVSFALLVFMLWCACVAICDYRSRHISNALVVVGLITAVLCALFNISPFGISAAQAAAGAAVGLIALLPFFALGVMGAADVKVFAVLGAWCGVHALLGLWAVASVAAGLHALWVLVATRTRLAALLQRRAPTYELAGRRSTPFATCLTVPLMVWLAAQLVVGGAR
;
A
#
# COMPACT_ATOMS: atom_id res chain seq x y z
N MET A 1 4.44 24.98 7.50
CA MET A 1 5.56 24.17 8.05
C MET A 1 5.10 22.83 8.62
N GLN A 2 4.10 22.79 9.50
CA GLN A 2 3.66 21.54 10.15
C GLN A 2 3.10 20.49 9.18
N VAL A 3 2.32 20.91 8.18
CA VAL A 3 1.79 20.02 7.11
C VAL A 3 2.92 19.40 6.27
N SER A 4 3.95 20.17 5.95
CA SER A 4 5.14 19.70 5.22
C SER A 4 5.91 18.64 6.00
N PHE A 5 5.99 18.78 7.33
CA PHE A 5 6.61 17.77 8.20
C PHE A 5 5.79 16.46 8.21
N ALA A 6 4.46 16.55 8.33
CA ALA A 6 3.60 15.37 8.29
C ALA A 6 3.67 14.63 6.94
N LEU A 7 3.80 15.37 5.83
CA LEU A 7 4.06 14.78 4.50
C LEU A 7 5.39 14.01 4.45
N LEU A 8 6.46 14.56 5.03
CA LEU A 8 7.76 13.87 5.08
C LEU A 8 7.68 12.59 5.92
N VAL A 9 7.01 12.64 7.08
CA VAL A 9 6.76 11.46 7.92
C VAL A 9 5.99 10.40 7.15
N PHE A 10 4.94 10.80 6.43
CA PHE A 10 4.15 9.90 5.60
C PHE A 10 4.98 9.26 4.48
N MET A 11 5.79 10.05 3.77
CA MET A 11 6.68 9.54 2.72
C MET A 11 7.74 8.59 3.29
N LEU A 12 8.36 8.92 4.41
CA LEU A 12 9.32 8.04 5.08
C LEU A 12 8.68 6.72 5.49
N TRP A 13 7.47 6.77 6.06
CA TRP A 13 6.72 5.56 6.41
C TRP A 13 6.42 4.69 5.18
N CYS A 14 5.92 5.28 4.09
CA CYS A 14 5.70 4.58 2.83
C CYS A 14 7.01 3.97 2.27
N ALA A 15 8.14 4.66 2.42
CA ALA A 15 9.46 4.15 2.01
C ALA A 15 9.84 2.91 2.81
N CYS A 16 9.69 2.97 4.13
CA CYS A 16 9.99 1.85 5.01
C CYS A 16 9.09 0.65 4.71
N VAL A 17 7.78 0.86 4.46
CA VAL A 17 6.86 -0.20 4.02
C VAL A 17 7.37 -0.86 2.74
N ALA A 18 7.67 -0.08 1.69
CA ALA A 18 8.14 -0.59 0.41
C ALA A 18 9.46 -1.36 0.54
N ILE A 19 10.42 -0.84 1.33
CA ILE A 19 11.72 -1.47 1.56
C ILE A 19 11.55 -2.79 2.33
N CYS A 20 10.72 -2.81 3.38
CA CYS A 20 10.45 -4.02 4.16
C CYS A 20 9.75 -5.09 3.31
N ASP A 21 8.79 -4.69 2.48
CA ASP A 21 8.07 -5.57 1.58
C ASP A 21 9.01 -6.16 0.51
N TYR A 22 9.86 -5.33 -0.10
CA TYR A 22 10.85 -5.78 -1.08
C TYR A 22 11.93 -6.70 -0.49
N ARG A 23 12.52 -6.35 0.67
CA ARG A 23 13.65 -7.09 1.26
C ARG A 23 13.22 -8.36 1.98
N SER A 24 12.20 -8.25 2.82
CA SER A 24 11.85 -9.27 3.81
C SER A 24 10.49 -9.90 3.55
N ARG A 25 9.66 -9.34 2.64
CA ARG A 25 8.24 -9.70 2.45
C ARG A 25 7.46 -9.81 3.78
N HIS A 26 7.92 -9.07 4.76
CA HIS A 26 7.42 -9.15 6.12
C HIS A 26 7.39 -7.74 6.68
N ILE A 27 6.20 -7.18 6.72
CA ILE A 27 5.94 -5.88 7.33
C ILE A 27 5.66 -6.15 8.81
N SER A 28 6.52 -5.64 9.68
CA SER A 28 6.40 -5.84 11.12
C SER A 28 5.14 -5.14 11.66
N ASN A 29 4.49 -5.75 12.65
CA ASN A 29 3.35 -5.11 13.32
C ASN A 29 3.74 -3.77 13.95
N ALA A 30 5.00 -3.62 14.39
CA ALA A 30 5.51 -2.37 14.92
C ALA A 30 5.41 -1.22 13.89
N LEU A 31 5.77 -1.47 12.63
CA LEU A 31 5.71 -0.45 11.58
C LEU A 31 4.27 -0.04 11.25
N VAL A 32 3.35 -1.01 11.27
CA VAL A 32 1.91 -0.78 11.11
C VAL A 32 1.36 0.07 12.26
N VAL A 33 1.68 -0.30 13.51
CA VAL A 33 1.23 0.41 14.71
C VAL A 33 1.78 1.84 14.74
N VAL A 34 3.08 2.02 14.46
CA VAL A 34 3.70 3.36 14.38
C VAL A 34 3.01 4.20 13.30
N GLY A 35 2.76 3.63 12.13
CA GLY A 35 2.05 4.32 11.04
C GLY A 35 0.62 4.73 11.41
N LEU A 36 -0.10 3.86 12.11
CA LEU A 36 -1.47 4.14 12.55
C LEU A 36 -1.52 5.24 13.62
N ILE A 37 -0.65 5.14 14.64
CA ILE A 37 -0.56 6.12 15.71
C ILE A 37 -0.18 7.49 15.13
N THR A 38 0.82 7.54 14.24
CA THR A 38 1.22 8.79 13.61
C THR A 38 0.11 9.40 12.76
N ALA A 39 -0.63 8.60 11.98
CA ALA A 39 -1.79 9.08 11.24
C ALA A 39 -2.86 9.72 12.14
N VAL A 40 -3.23 9.01 13.22
CA VAL A 40 -4.27 9.47 14.16
C VAL A 40 -3.81 10.71 14.92
N LEU A 41 -2.55 10.77 15.37
CA LEU A 41 -2.01 11.97 16.03
C LEU A 41 -2.01 13.17 15.07
N CYS A 42 -1.56 12.99 13.82
CA CYS A 42 -1.60 14.05 12.82
C CYS A 42 -3.03 14.54 12.56
N ALA A 43 -4.01 13.63 12.53
CA ALA A 43 -5.43 13.97 12.37
C ALA A 43 -6.02 14.68 13.60
N LEU A 44 -5.64 14.27 14.82
CA LEU A 44 -6.07 14.91 16.07
C LEU A 44 -5.56 16.34 16.22
N PHE A 45 -4.31 16.58 15.81
CA PHE A 45 -3.72 17.92 15.86
C PHE A 45 -4.08 18.80 14.65
N ASN A 46 -4.94 18.33 13.73
CA ASN A 46 -5.24 19.01 12.45
C ASN A 46 -4.00 19.32 11.60
N ILE A 47 -2.96 18.48 11.70
CA ILE A 47 -1.73 18.55 10.91
C ILE A 47 -1.74 17.49 9.79
N SER A 48 -2.88 16.81 9.59
CA SER A 48 -2.98 15.75 8.60
C SER A 48 -2.63 16.30 7.20
N PRO A 49 -1.73 15.63 6.47
CA PRO A 49 -1.32 16.06 5.14
C PRO A 49 -2.47 16.05 4.12
N PHE A 50 -3.51 15.26 4.39
CA PHE A 50 -4.69 15.12 3.53
C PHE A 50 -5.91 15.89 4.08
N GLY A 51 -5.73 16.70 5.11
CA GLY A 51 -6.81 17.55 5.66
C GLY A 51 -7.97 16.77 6.27
N ILE A 52 -7.73 15.53 6.71
CA ILE A 52 -8.77 14.67 7.30
C ILE A 52 -8.84 14.83 8.83
N SER A 53 -10.06 14.71 9.37
CA SER A 53 -10.33 14.68 10.81
C SER A 53 -9.97 13.33 11.43
N ALA A 54 -9.81 13.29 12.76
CA ALA A 54 -9.56 12.05 13.49
C ALA A 54 -10.67 11.00 13.30
N ALA A 55 -11.93 11.43 13.18
CA ALA A 55 -13.06 10.55 12.88
C ALA A 55 -12.94 9.93 11.47
N GLN A 56 -12.53 10.72 10.47
CA GLN A 56 -12.28 10.23 9.12
C GLN A 56 -11.07 9.30 9.04
N ALA A 57 -10.02 9.55 9.82
CA ALA A 57 -8.88 8.66 9.94
C ALA A 57 -9.29 7.29 10.52
N ALA A 58 -10.07 7.29 11.61
CA ALA A 58 -10.58 6.06 12.21
C ALA A 58 -11.51 5.30 11.24
N ALA A 59 -12.42 6.00 10.56
CA ALA A 59 -13.29 5.42 9.55
C ALA A 59 -12.49 4.85 8.37
N GLY A 60 -11.48 5.58 7.89
CA GLY A 60 -10.58 5.13 6.83
C GLY A 60 -9.82 3.86 7.21
N ALA A 61 -9.31 3.78 8.44
CA ALA A 61 -8.66 2.58 8.95
C ALA A 61 -9.59 1.37 8.99
N ALA A 62 -10.79 1.55 9.53
CA ALA A 62 -11.79 0.49 9.64
C ALA A 62 -12.24 0.01 8.25
N VAL A 63 -12.56 0.93 7.34
CA VAL A 63 -12.98 0.61 5.98
C VAL A 63 -11.85 -0.08 5.21
N GLY A 64 -10.61 0.41 5.31
CA GLY A 64 -9.46 -0.23 4.67
C GLY A 64 -9.26 -1.67 5.16
N LEU A 65 -9.35 -1.89 6.47
CA LEU A 65 -9.25 -3.23 7.06
C LEU A 65 -10.36 -4.15 6.56
N ILE A 66 -11.62 -3.71 6.65
CA ILE A 66 -12.80 -4.50 6.26
C ILE A 66 -12.80 -4.79 4.76
N ALA A 67 -12.38 -3.83 3.93
CA ALA A 67 -12.38 -3.98 2.48
C ALA A 67 -11.44 -5.10 2.02
N LEU A 68 -10.29 -5.27 2.66
CA LEU A 68 -9.31 -6.29 2.28
C LEU A 68 -9.39 -7.60 3.08
N LEU A 69 -10.15 -7.63 4.18
CA LEU A 69 -10.32 -8.82 5.01
C LEU A 69 -10.89 -10.03 4.23
N PRO A 70 -11.88 -9.89 3.33
CA PRO A 70 -12.37 -11.00 2.51
C PRO A 70 -11.28 -11.58 1.60
N PHE A 71 -10.44 -10.73 1.02
CA PHE A 71 -9.35 -11.17 0.14
C PHE A 71 -8.25 -11.92 0.90
N PHE A 72 -8.00 -11.53 2.15
CA PHE A 72 -7.13 -12.29 3.06
C PHE A 72 -7.74 -13.64 3.43
N ALA A 73 -9.04 -13.67 3.78
CA ALA A 73 -9.74 -14.91 4.11
C ALA A 73 -9.79 -15.90 2.93
N LEU A 74 -9.90 -15.39 1.70
CA LEU A 74 -9.83 -16.18 0.47
C LEU A 74 -8.39 -16.60 0.08
N GLY A 75 -7.37 -16.18 0.84
CA GLY A 75 -5.96 -16.52 0.56
C GLY A 75 -5.38 -15.84 -0.68
N VAL A 76 -6.07 -14.84 -1.23
CA VAL A 76 -5.64 -14.09 -2.42
C VAL A 76 -4.60 -13.03 -2.04
N MET A 77 -4.64 -12.54 -0.79
CA MET A 77 -3.86 -11.40 -0.33
C MET A 77 -3.18 -11.66 1.01
N GLY A 78 -2.02 -11.07 1.25
CA GLY A 78 -1.25 -11.28 2.48
C GLY A 78 -1.78 -10.46 3.66
N ALA A 79 -1.56 -10.95 4.89
CA ALA A 79 -1.90 -10.21 6.10
C ALA A 79 -1.16 -8.86 6.19
N ALA A 80 0.02 -8.77 5.57
CA ALA A 80 0.81 -7.55 5.50
C ALA A 80 0.10 -6.46 4.68
N ASP A 81 -0.47 -6.82 3.52
CA ASP A 81 -1.13 -5.86 2.64
C ASP A 81 -2.41 -5.29 3.27
N VAL A 82 -3.20 -6.14 3.95
CA VAL A 82 -4.40 -5.72 4.68
C VAL A 82 -4.06 -4.69 5.77
N LYS A 83 -2.99 -4.93 6.52
CA LYS A 83 -2.52 -4.01 7.57
C LYS A 83 -2.06 -2.67 7.00
N VAL A 84 -1.26 -2.69 5.93
CA VAL A 84 -0.77 -1.47 5.27
C VAL A 84 -1.93 -0.66 4.71
N PHE A 85 -2.90 -1.31 4.08
CA PHE A 85 -4.05 -0.63 3.50
C PHE A 85 -4.95 0.02 4.56
N ALA A 86 -5.11 -0.61 5.73
CA ALA A 86 -5.77 0.01 6.87
C ALA A 86 -5.05 1.29 7.33
N VAL A 87 -3.71 1.25 7.42
CA VAL A 87 -2.92 2.45 7.78
C VAL A 87 -3.01 3.53 6.71
N LEU A 88 -2.97 3.18 5.42
CA LEU A 88 -3.20 4.12 4.33
C LEU A 88 -4.60 4.77 4.41
N GLY A 89 -5.61 4.00 4.82
CA GLY A 89 -6.94 4.53 5.11
C GLY A 89 -6.93 5.55 6.25
N ALA A 90 -6.13 5.33 7.30
CA ALA A 90 -5.96 6.29 8.39
C ALA A 90 -5.29 7.59 7.95
N TRP A 91 -4.36 7.54 6.99
CA TRP A 91 -3.68 8.72 6.47
C TRP A 91 -4.51 9.49 5.45
N CYS A 92 -5.08 8.79 4.47
CA CYS A 92 -5.67 9.39 3.28
C CYS A 92 -7.21 9.47 3.34
N GLY A 93 -7.83 8.77 4.30
CA GLY A 93 -9.28 8.68 4.43
C GLY A 93 -9.92 7.69 3.44
N VAL A 94 -11.24 7.52 3.56
CA VAL A 94 -11.99 6.49 2.82
C VAL A 94 -11.98 6.72 1.31
N HIS A 95 -12.09 7.97 0.87
CA HIS A 95 -12.20 8.31 -0.55
C HIS A 95 -10.96 7.93 -1.36
N ALA A 96 -9.78 8.00 -0.75
CA ALA A 96 -8.52 7.67 -1.43
C ALA A 96 -8.28 6.16 -1.56
N LEU A 97 -8.92 5.33 -0.72
CA LEU A 97 -8.68 3.87 -0.67
C LEU A 97 -9.00 3.19 -2.01
N LEU A 98 -10.13 3.51 -2.64
CA LEU A 98 -10.51 2.90 -3.91
C LEU A 98 -9.52 3.22 -5.03
N GLY A 99 -9.08 4.48 -5.12
CA GLY A 99 -8.08 4.90 -6.11
C GLY A 99 -6.72 4.21 -5.87
N LEU A 100 -6.27 4.18 -4.61
CA LEU A 100 -5.05 3.48 -4.21
C LEU A 100 -5.10 2.00 -4.57
N TRP A 101 -6.21 1.33 -4.26
CA TRP A 101 -6.40 -0.08 -4.55
C TRP A 101 -6.43 -0.35 -6.06
N ALA A 102 -7.12 0.48 -6.84
CA ALA A 102 -7.19 0.34 -8.29
C ALA A 102 -5.81 0.49 -8.93
N VAL A 103 -5.07 1.55 -8.58
CA VAL A 103 -3.72 1.80 -9.11
C VAL A 103 -2.76 0.68 -8.72
N ALA A 104 -2.80 0.22 -7.47
CA ALA A 104 -1.98 -0.88 -7.00
C ALA A 104 -2.31 -2.19 -7.72
N SER A 105 -3.59 -2.47 -7.93
CA SER A 105 -4.05 -3.67 -8.63
C SER A 105 -3.60 -3.69 -10.09
N VAL A 106 -3.66 -2.54 -10.78
CA VAL A 106 -3.14 -2.40 -12.15
C VAL A 106 -1.63 -2.61 -12.17
N ALA A 107 -0.88 -1.98 -11.26
CA ALA A 107 0.57 -2.13 -11.20
C ALA A 107 1.00 -3.57 -10.89
N ALA A 108 0.33 -4.23 -9.95
CA ALA A 108 0.56 -5.64 -9.62
C ALA A 108 0.22 -6.55 -10.81
N GLY A 109 -0.90 -6.30 -11.50
CA GLY A 109 -1.30 -7.03 -12.70
C GLY A 109 -0.31 -6.89 -13.85
N LEU A 110 0.20 -5.68 -14.11
CA LEU A 110 1.23 -5.42 -15.12
C LEU A 110 2.54 -6.14 -14.78
N HIS A 111 2.97 -6.11 -13.53
CA HIS A 111 4.18 -6.81 -13.12
C HIS A 111 4.00 -8.34 -13.19
N ALA A 112 2.83 -8.87 -12.82
CA ALA A 112 2.53 -10.30 -12.97
C ALA A 112 2.56 -10.72 -14.45
N LEU A 113 1.98 -9.91 -15.34
CA LEU A 113 2.02 -10.13 -16.79
C LEU A 113 3.46 -10.10 -17.33
N TRP A 114 4.26 -9.14 -16.89
CA TRP A 114 5.67 -9.04 -17.28
C TRP A 114 6.47 -10.28 -16.86
N VAL A 115 6.27 -10.75 -15.62
CA VAL A 115 6.92 -11.99 -15.13
C VAL A 115 6.48 -13.19 -15.95
N LEU A 116 5.18 -13.30 -16.29
CA LEU A 116 4.64 -14.39 -17.10
C LEU A 116 5.29 -14.44 -18.49
N VAL A 117 5.38 -13.28 -19.15
CA VAL A 117 6.01 -13.13 -20.47
C VAL A 117 7.52 -13.41 -20.38
N ALA A 118 8.21 -12.85 -19.40
CA ALA A 118 9.65 -12.99 -19.22
C ALA A 118 10.07 -14.43 -18.87
N THR A 119 9.24 -15.17 -18.14
CA THR A 119 9.49 -16.57 -17.77
C THR A 119 8.94 -17.58 -18.78
N ARG A 120 8.27 -17.12 -19.86
CA ARG A 120 7.61 -17.98 -20.87
C ARG A 120 6.70 -19.05 -20.24
N THR A 121 6.13 -18.74 -19.08
CA THR A 121 5.38 -19.71 -18.29
C THR A 121 4.05 -19.99 -18.95
N ARG A 122 3.81 -21.25 -19.31
CA ARG A 122 2.54 -21.66 -19.92
C ARG A 122 1.42 -21.49 -18.89
N LEU A 123 0.36 -20.77 -19.25
CA LEU A 123 -0.86 -20.61 -18.44
C LEU A 123 -1.41 -21.94 -17.92
N ALA A 124 -1.28 -23.02 -18.70
CA ALA A 124 -1.66 -24.38 -18.31
C ALA A 124 -0.88 -24.90 -17.07
N ALA A 125 0.37 -24.48 -16.89
CA ALA A 125 1.18 -24.86 -15.73
C ALA A 125 0.76 -24.15 -14.43
N LEU A 126 0.14 -22.96 -14.54
CA LEU A 126 -0.45 -22.25 -13.41
C LEU A 126 -1.76 -22.89 -12.94
N LEU A 127 -2.56 -23.41 -13.87
CA LEU A 127 -3.79 -24.16 -13.56
C LEU A 127 -3.50 -25.53 -12.92
N GLN A 128 -2.38 -26.17 -13.28
CA GLN A 128 -1.97 -27.45 -12.70
C GLN A 128 -1.24 -27.30 -11.37
N ARG A 129 -0.53 -26.18 -11.14
CA ARG A 129 0.08 -25.88 -9.84
C ARG A 129 -0.95 -25.19 -8.94
N ARG A 130 -1.58 -25.99 -8.09
CA ARG A 130 -2.23 -25.54 -6.85
C ARG A 130 -1.21 -25.06 -5.80
N ALA A 131 -0.13 -24.41 -6.25
CA ALA A 131 0.92 -23.88 -5.40
C ALA A 131 0.48 -22.50 -4.91
N PRO A 132 0.81 -22.14 -3.68
CA PRO A 132 0.35 -20.89 -3.10
C PRO A 132 0.87 -19.68 -3.89
N THR A 133 0.01 -18.67 -4.02
CA THR A 133 0.03 -17.51 -4.94
C THR A 133 1.30 -16.65 -4.91
N TYR A 134 2.26 -16.97 -4.04
CA TYR A 134 3.51 -16.25 -3.80
C TYR A 134 4.74 -16.76 -4.58
N GLU A 135 4.61 -17.85 -5.34
CA GLU A 135 5.64 -18.38 -6.24
C GLU A 135 5.13 -18.58 -7.68
N LEU A 136 5.45 -17.65 -8.58
CA LEU A 136 5.31 -17.87 -10.01
C LEU A 136 6.63 -18.41 -10.56
N ALA A 137 6.64 -19.70 -10.92
CA ALA A 137 7.77 -20.38 -11.59
C ALA A 137 9.14 -20.24 -10.91
N GLY A 138 9.18 -20.36 -9.57
CA GLY A 138 10.42 -20.25 -8.79
C GLY A 138 11.00 -18.83 -8.73
N ARG A 139 10.31 -17.84 -9.31
CA ARG A 139 10.62 -16.42 -9.15
C ARG A 139 9.63 -15.76 -8.21
N ARG A 140 10.15 -14.76 -7.52
CA ARG A 140 9.49 -14.06 -6.43
C ARG A 140 8.26 -13.29 -6.95
N SER A 141 7.06 -13.63 -6.48
CA SER A 141 5.82 -12.89 -6.78
C SER A 141 5.92 -11.42 -6.33
N THR A 142 5.14 -10.57 -7.01
CA THR A 142 5.21 -9.11 -6.98
C THR A 142 4.78 -8.57 -5.61
N PRO A 143 5.61 -7.75 -4.95
CA PRO A 143 5.24 -7.15 -3.68
C PRO A 143 4.07 -6.16 -3.87
N PHE A 144 2.85 -6.57 -3.46
CA PHE A 144 1.63 -5.78 -3.67
C PHE A 144 1.67 -4.48 -2.84
N ALA A 145 2.22 -4.51 -1.62
CA ALA A 145 2.40 -3.30 -0.83
C ALA A 145 3.34 -2.29 -1.51
N THR A 146 4.37 -2.76 -2.24
CA THR A 146 5.20 -1.89 -3.09
C THR A 146 4.39 -1.25 -4.23
N CYS A 147 3.50 -2.00 -4.87
CA CYS A 147 2.57 -1.47 -5.87
C CYS A 147 1.57 -0.44 -5.29
N LEU A 148 1.24 -0.52 -4.00
CA LEU A 148 0.42 0.48 -3.30
C LEU A 148 1.20 1.77 -3.02
N THR A 149 2.43 1.68 -2.52
CA THR A 149 3.16 2.84 -1.98
C THR A 149 3.90 3.64 -3.05
N VAL A 150 4.42 2.99 -4.09
CA VAL A 150 5.26 3.65 -5.12
C VAL A 150 4.48 4.69 -5.95
N PRO A 151 3.29 4.40 -6.49
CA PRO A 151 2.53 5.39 -7.27
C PRO A 151 2.15 6.62 -6.43
N LEU A 152 1.86 6.40 -5.14
CA LEU A 152 1.52 7.47 -4.22
C LEU A 152 2.71 8.39 -3.95
N MET A 153 3.92 7.82 -3.79
CA MET A 153 5.16 8.60 -3.70
C MET A 153 5.43 9.40 -4.97
N VAL A 154 5.26 8.79 -6.14
CA VAL A 154 5.49 9.45 -7.44
C VAL A 154 4.51 10.61 -7.62
N TRP A 155 3.24 10.40 -7.29
CA TRP A 155 2.21 11.46 -7.35
C TRP A 155 2.53 12.63 -6.41
N LEU A 156 2.93 12.34 -5.16
CA LEU A 156 3.31 13.37 -4.19
C LEU A 156 4.58 14.12 -4.60
N ALA A 157 5.59 13.41 -5.13
CA ALA A 157 6.81 14.02 -5.65
C ALA A 157 6.51 14.93 -6.85
N ALA A 158 5.63 14.51 -7.77
CA ALA A 158 5.21 15.31 -8.90
C ALA A 158 4.49 16.60 -8.45
N GLN A 159 3.62 16.51 -7.44
CA GLN A 159 2.94 17.68 -6.85
C GLN A 159 3.93 18.66 -6.18
N LEU A 160 5.00 18.16 -5.55
CA LEU A 160 6.04 19.02 -4.97
C LEU A 160 6.90 19.70 -6.03
N VAL A 161 7.23 19.02 -7.13
CA VAL A 161 7.98 19.61 -8.24
C VAL A 161 7.14 20.63 -9.01
N VAL A 162 5.85 20.33 -9.26
CA VAL A 162 4.92 21.23 -9.95
C VAL A 162 4.48 22.39 -9.05
N GLY A 163 4.33 22.15 -7.75
CA GLY A 163 3.96 23.16 -6.75
C GLY A 163 5.13 24.06 -6.34
N GLY A 164 6.38 23.61 -6.46
CA GLY A 164 7.58 24.44 -6.27
C GLY A 164 7.98 25.26 -7.51
N ALA A 165 7.33 25.02 -8.66
CA ALA A 165 7.50 25.77 -9.90
C ALA A 165 6.43 26.87 -10.10
N ARG A 166 5.63 27.16 -9.07
CA ARG A 166 4.67 28.28 -9.01
C ARG A 166 5.03 29.19 -7.85
#